data_AF-A0A9P7JAV1-F1
#
_entry.id   AF-A0A9P7JAV1-F1
#
_cell.length_a   1.000
_cell.length_b   1.000
_cell.length_c   1.000
_cell.angle_alpha   90.00
_cell.angle_beta   90.00
_cell.angle_gamma   90.00
#
_symmetry.space_group_name_H-M   'P 1'
#
loop_
_entity.id
_entity.type
_entity.pdbx_description
1 polymer ?
#
loop_
_entity_poly.entity_id
_entity_poly.type
_entity_poly.pdbx_seq_one_letter_code
_entity_poly.pdbx_strand_id
1 'polypeptide(L)'
;MSNTSNFLNLAHYLSEHEGDPAIKGFVPNLKDHLLSQLLSLDYDGNERVSQAKRLQINYMTYDVHCDQDTLKPGYGGVVMTLSREHDGDTHPFWYAQVLGAFTIQVLHVGPDVCNRSPQSMEFLWVRWFGVVPCYCWSIREGRFPKVGFIPDSPSAFGFLDPSVVLRACHLIPCFADGHMDTLLRHGPTVVRPFREVNDWAAFYVNIFADRDMFAHFAGIGVGHVVQYNMLKDTECEHGPGSCDDKLDIVMSNTNAGDCWNQTQGKENDDDKDNEEDDDDDEDNDAWDDEDEDVHISGEGSQLSSAAFPLPLLPLLTFSSPLSPSHHPPLFLLLLLLLLLLLLLLLLLLLLLLLFLLPPPPPSPCLVFMHSLRANSD
;
A
#
# COMPACT_ATOMS: atom_id res chain seq x y z
N MET A 1 29.51 9.39 -5.92
CA MET A 1 29.13 8.47 -4.82
C MET A 1 29.22 7.04 -5.32
N SER A 2 29.97 6.18 -4.63
CA SER A 2 30.10 4.75 -4.99
C SER A 2 28.79 4.05 -4.68
N ASN A 3 28.04 3.69 -5.73
CA ASN A 3 26.83 2.90 -5.60
C ASN A 3 27.24 1.48 -5.20
N THR A 4 27.29 1.21 -3.89
CA THR A 4 27.55 -0.14 -3.35
C THR A 4 26.32 -0.99 -3.65
N SER A 5 26.22 -1.50 -4.88
CA SER A 5 25.11 -2.36 -5.27
C SER A 5 25.16 -3.61 -4.41
N ASN A 6 24.13 -3.80 -3.61
CA ASN A 6 23.92 -5.02 -2.83
C ASN A 6 23.63 -6.16 -3.80
N PHE A 7 24.69 -6.80 -4.28
CA PHE A 7 24.59 -7.99 -5.12
C PHE A 7 24.07 -9.14 -4.26
N LEU A 8 22.90 -9.65 -4.62
CA LEU A 8 22.29 -10.84 -4.06
C LEU A 8 22.60 -12.02 -4.97
N ASN A 9 23.15 -13.09 -4.39
CA ASN A 9 23.20 -14.37 -5.06
C ASN A 9 21.82 -15.01 -4.92
N LEU A 10 21.05 -15.05 -6.02
CA LEU A 10 19.68 -15.52 -5.98
C LEU A 10 19.61 -17.01 -5.60
N ALA A 11 20.52 -17.85 -6.11
CA ALA A 11 20.55 -19.27 -5.78
C ALA A 11 20.75 -19.52 -4.28
N HIS A 12 21.66 -18.76 -3.64
CA HIS A 12 21.89 -18.83 -2.20
C HIS A 12 20.64 -18.41 -1.42
N TYR A 13 20.07 -17.25 -1.74
CA TYR A 13 18.88 -16.72 -1.08
C TYR A 13 17.69 -17.70 -1.15
N LEU A 14 17.45 -18.28 -2.33
CA LEU A 14 16.37 -19.25 -2.51
C LEU A 14 16.63 -20.55 -1.73
N SER A 15 17.90 -20.95 -1.56
CA SER A 15 18.26 -22.14 -0.78
C SER A 15 18.12 -21.92 0.73
N GLU A 16 18.43 -20.72 1.24
CA GLU A 16 18.25 -20.39 2.66
C GLU A 16 16.78 -20.36 3.07
N HIS A 17 15.90 -20.04 2.12
CA HIS A 17 14.46 -19.97 2.31
C HIS A 17 13.71 -21.15 1.67
N GLU A 18 14.40 -22.29 1.50
CA GLU A 18 13.79 -23.50 0.98
C GLU A 18 12.61 -23.95 1.87
N GLY A 19 11.44 -24.13 1.27
CA GLY A 19 10.21 -24.51 1.98
C GLY A 19 9.35 -23.35 2.49
N ASP A 20 9.76 -22.10 2.25
CA ASP A 20 8.86 -20.95 2.36
C ASP A 20 7.86 -20.95 1.18
N PRO A 21 6.54 -20.78 1.43
CA PRO A 21 5.53 -20.78 0.38
C PRO A 21 5.76 -19.70 -0.69
N ALA A 22 6.35 -18.55 -0.35
CA ALA A 22 6.58 -17.45 -1.27
C ALA A 22 7.70 -17.72 -2.28
N ILE A 23 8.63 -18.63 -1.95
CA ILE A 23 9.76 -19.01 -2.80
C ILE A 23 9.39 -20.10 -3.81
N LYS A 24 8.24 -20.74 -3.61
CA LYS A 24 7.76 -21.82 -4.48
C LYS A 24 7.53 -21.31 -5.91
N GLY A 25 8.29 -21.86 -6.86
CA GLY A 25 8.17 -21.49 -8.27
C GLY A 25 8.79 -20.13 -8.62
N PHE A 26 9.60 -19.54 -7.73
CA PHE A 26 10.21 -18.24 -7.95
C PHE A 26 10.99 -18.16 -9.27
N VAL A 27 11.94 -19.08 -9.49
CA VAL A 27 12.80 -19.09 -10.69
C VAL A 27 12.02 -19.26 -12.00
N PRO A 28 11.13 -20.26 -12.18
CA PRO A 28 10.37 -20.38 -13.42
C PRO A 28 9.50 -19.14 -13.68
N ASN A 29 8.81 -18.62 -12.65
CA ASN A 29 7.98 -17.42 -12.80
C ASN A 29 8.82 -16.17 -13.15
N LEU A 30 10.02 -16.04 -12.59
CA LEU A 30 10.93 -14.94 -12.91
C LEU A 30 11.40 -15.03 -14.37
N LYS A 31 11.77 -16.23 -14.82
CA LYS A 31 12.14 -16.46 -16.22
C LYS A 31 11.00 -16.09 -17.14
N ASP A 32 9.79 -16.60 -16.89
CA ASP A 32 8.62 -16.30 -17.70
C ASP A 32 8.34 -14.79 -17.76
N HIS A 33 8.50 -14.08 -16.64
CA HIS A 33 8.37 -12.63 -16.58
C HIS A 33 9.41 -11.90 -17.44
N LEU A 34 10.70 -12.20 -17.24
CA LEU A 34 11.79 -11.57 -18.01
C LEU A 34 11.68 -11.87 -19.51
N LEU A 35 11.33 -13.11 -19.87
CA LEU A 35 11.05 -13.53 -21.24
C LEU A 35 9.88 -12.78 -21.86
N SER A 36 8.81 -12.56 -21.09
CA SER A 36 7.64 -11.80 -21.55
C SER A 36 7.96 -10.33 -21.81
N GLN A 37 8.82 -9.72 -20.99
CA GLN A 37 9.30 -8.36 -21.22
C GLN A 37 10.20 -8.28 -22.47
N LEU A 38 11.01 -9.31 -22.73
CA LEU A 38 11.97 -9.34 -23.85
C LEU A 38 11.37 -9.70 -25.22
N LEU A 39 10.06 -9.97 -25.32
CA LEU A 39 9.40 -10.45 -26.54
C LEU A 39 9.92 -11.83 -27.02
N SER A 40 9.32 -12.89 -26.47
CA SER A 40 9.18 -14.23 -27.07
C SER A 40 10.46 -15.01 -27.45
N LEU A 41 11.53 -15.01 -26.67
CA LEU A 41 12.72 -15.87 -26.92
C LEU A 41 13.58 -16.13 -25.66
N ASP A 42 14.33 -17.24 -25.67
CA ASP A 42 15.02 -17.90 -24.55
C ASP A 42 16.03 -17.05 -23.73
N TYR A 43 16.03 -17.29 -22.41
CA TYR A 43 16.79 -16.57 -21.38
C TYR A 43 18.04 -17.36 -20.95
N ASP A 44 19.23 -16.77 -21.16
CA ASP A 44 20.52 -17.26 -20.62
C ASP A 44 20.72 -16.66 -19.22
N GLY A 45 20.53 -17.51 -18.21
CA GLY A 45 20.34 -17.12 -16.83
C GLY A 45 21.57 -16.57 -16.13
N ASN A 46 21.58 -15.26 -15.91
CA ASN A 46 22.45 -14.66 -14.92
C ASN A 46 21.81 -14.76 -13.53
N GLU A 47 22.48 -15.42 -12.58
CA GLU A 47 21.97 -15.65 -11.23
C GLU A 47 22.28 -14.51 -10.25
N ARG A 48 22.98 -13.46 -10.72
CA ARG A 48 23.32 -12.29 -9.91
C ARG A 48 22.32 -11.18 -10.13
N VAL A 49 21.56 -10.86 -9.09
CA VAL A 49 20.62 -9.74 -9.07
C VAL A 49 21.12 -8.68 -8.09
N SER A 50 20.91 -7.42 -8.40
CA SER A 50 21.16 -6.32 -7.48
C SER A 50 19.85 -5.95 -6.81
N GLN A 51 19.80 -5.97 -5.49
CA GLN A 51 18.61 -5.57 -4.76
C GLN A 51 18.65 -4.07 -4.46
N ALA A 52 17.60 -3.35 -4.85
CA ALA A 52 17.45 -1.94 -4.56
C ALA A 52 16.95 -1.74 -3.11
N LYS A 53 17.57 -0.80 -2.38
CA LYS A 53 17.16 -0.43 -1.01
C LYS A 53 15.92 0.47 -0.99
N ARG A 54 15.76 1.29 -2.04
CA ARG A 54 14.66 2.22 -2.25
C ARG A 54 14.13 2.02 -3.67
N LEU A 55 12.82 2.13 -3.83
CA LEU A 55 12.12 2.12 -5.11
C LEU A 55 11.48 3.50 -5.27
N GLN A 56 11.80 4.18 -6.36
CA GLN A 56 11.22 5.48 -6.70
C GLN A 56 10.27 5.29 -7.89
N ILE A 57 9.04 5.75 -7.75
CA ILE A 57 8.01 5.66 -8.78
C ILE A 57 7.59 7.08 -9.12
N ASN A 58 7.87 7.50 -10.35
CA ASN A 58 7.39 8.77 -10.86
C ASN A 58 5.96 8.60 -11.37
N TYR A 59 5.09 9.53 -11.03
CA TYR A 59 3.70 9.52 -11.48
C TYR A 59 3.27 10.91 -11.94
N MET A 60 2.31 10.94 -12.86
CA MET A 60 1.68 12.19 -13.29
C MET A 60 0.50 12.48 -12.38
N THR A 61 0.50 13.68 -11.82
CA THR A 61 -0.57 14.18 -10.96
C THR A 61 -1.79 14.62 -11.78
N TYR A 62 -2.94 14.77 -11.10
CA TYR A 62 -4.22 15.15 -11.72
C TYR A 62 -4.19 16.48 -12.52
N ASP A 63 -3.27 17.39 -12.20
CA ASP A 63 -3.04 18.67 -12.87
C ASP A 63 -1.81 18.65 -13.80
N VAL A 64 -1.34 17.45 -14.19
CA VAL A 64 -0.32 17.20 -15.22
C VAL A 64 1.10 17.61 -14.77
N HIS A 65 1.38 17.61 -13.46
CA HIS A 65 2.75 17.69 -12.95
C HIS A 65 3.35 16.30 -12.71
N CYS A 66 4.67 16.21 -12.64
CA CYS A 66 5.37 15.00 -12.22
C CYS A 66 5.60 15.05 -10.70
N ASP A 67 5.28 13.96 -10.00
CA ASP A 67 5.61 13.76 -8.59
C ASP A 67 6.18 12.34 -8.41
N GLN A 68 6.70 12.03 -7.21
CA GLN A 68 7.42 10.79 -6.95
C GLN A 68 7.05 10.15 -5.62
N ASP A 69 6.69 8.87 -5.67
CA ASP A 69 6.59 8.01 -4.49
C ASP A 69 7.92 7.31 -4.22
N THR A 70 8.34 7.30 -2.95
CA THR A 70 9.52 6.53 -2.50
C THR A 70 9.08 5.41 -1.56
N LEU A 71 9.42 4.17 -1.93
CA LEU A 71 9.11 2.97 -1.17
C LEU A 71 10.38 2.26 -0.71
N LYS A 72 10.28 1.56 0.43
CA LYS A 72 11.31 0.62 0.89
C LYS A 72 10.80 -0.81 0.63
N PRO A 73 11.31 -1.51 -0.40
CA PRO A 73 10.89 -2.88 -0.70
C PRO A 73 11.05 -3.81 0.51
N GLY A 74 10.06 -4.66 0.78
CA GLY A 74 10.06 -5.59 1.91
C GLY A 74 9.52 -5.01 3.22
N TYR A 75 9.20 -3.71 3.28
CA TYR A 75 8.67 -3.04 4.48
C TYR A 75 7.19 -2.66 4.34
N GLY A 76 6.43 -3.51 3.65
CA GLY A 76 4.97 -3.33 3.51
C GLY A 76 4.53 -2.24 2.54
N GLY A 77 5.43 -1.74 1.68
CA GLY A 77 5.06 -0.83 0.60
C GLY A 77 4.07 -1.50 -0.37
N VAL A 78 3.01 -0.79 -0.75
CA VAL A 78 1.98 -1.29 -1.67
C VAL A 78 1.90 -0.37 -2.88
N VAL A 79 1.83 -0.97 -4.06
CA VAL A 79 1.70 -0.29 -5.34
C VAL A 79 0.36 -0.61 -6.00
N MET A 80 -0.11 0.29 -6.86
CA MET A 80 -1.29 0.08 -7.68
C MET A 80 -0.95 0.09 -9.18
N THR A 81 -1.63 -0.73 -9.96
CA THR A 81 -1.51 -0.83 -11.42
C THR A 81 -2.90 -0.76 -12.06
N LEU A 82 -2.99 -0.48 -13.36
CA LEU A 82 -4.28 -0.58 -14.08
C LEU A 82 -4.77 -2.04 -14.13
N SER A 83 -6.07 -2.22 -13.92
CA SER A 83 -6.76 -3.46 -14.24
C SER A 83 -6.90 -3.59 -15.75
N ARG A 84 -6.63 -4.79 -16.27
CA ARG A 84 -6.82 -5.13 -17.70
C ARG A 84 -8.14 -5.85 -17.95
N GLU A 85 -9.01 -5.87 -16.96
CA GLU A 85 -10.34 -6.48 -17.06
C GLU A 85 -11.29 -5.48 -17.77
N HIS A 86 -12.12 -6.00 -18.67
CA HIS A 86 -12.92 -5.18 -19.60
C HIS A 86 -14.42 -5.19 -19.29
N ASP A 87 -14.83 -5.74 -18.14
CA ASP A 87 -16.23 -5.78 -17.74
C ASP A 87 -16.61 -4.48 -16.99
N GLY A 88 -17.86 -4.07 -17.17
CA GLY A 88 -18.33 -2.73 -16.78
C GLY A 88 -18.33 -2.43 -15.28
N ASP A 89 -18.44 -3.46 -14.45
CA ASP A 89 -18.49 -3.34 -12.99
C ASP A 89 -17.15 -3.74 -12.34
N THR A 90 -16.09 -3.86 -13.13
CA THR A 90 -14.81 -4.32 -12.63
C THR A 90 -14.03 -3.22 -11.95
N HIS A 91 -13.42 -3.57 -10.82
CA HIS A 91 -12.54 -2.70 -10.08
C HIS A 91 -11.36 -2.22 -10.94
N PRO A 92 -11.10 -0.91 -11.04
CA PRO A 92 -10.22 -0.34 -12.06
C PRO A 92 -8.72 -0.59 -11.86
N PHE A 93 -8.31 -1.05 -10.67
CA PHE A 93 -6.90 -1.18 -10.32
C PHE A 93 -6.57 -2.56 -9.75
N TRP A 94 -5.34 -3.00 -9.92
CA TRP A 94 -4.76 -4.08 -9.14
C TRP A 94 -3.82 -3.51 -8.08
N TYR A 95 -3.64 -4.23 -6.97
CA TYR A 95 -2.71 -3.84 -5.92
C TYR A 95 -1.75 -4.96 -5.60
N ALA A 96 -0.53 -4.60 -5.24
CA ALA A 96 0.49 -5.56 -4.88
C ALA A 96 1.40 -5.01 -3.78
N GLN A 97 1.69 -5.85 -2.79
CA GLN A 97 2.70 -5.57 -1.78
C GLN A 97 4.08 -5.85 -2.38
N VAL A 98 4.98 -4.86 -2.34
CA VAL A 98 6.34 -4.97 -2.88
C VAL A 98 7.23 -5.66 -1.85
N LEU A 99 7.63 -6.89 -2.17
CA LEU A 99 8.50 -7.72 -1.35
C LEU A 99 9.98 -7.43 -1.62
N GLY A 100 10.31 -7.13 -2.87
CA GLY A 100 11.66 -6.76 -3.29
C GLY A 100 11.66 -6.03 -4.63
N ALA A 101 12.68 -5.20 -4.85
CA ALA A 101 12.94 -4.55 -6.12
C ALA A 101 14.36 -4.93 -6.56
N PHE A 102 14.51 -5.36 -7.81
CA PHE A 102 15.72 -5.97 -8.29
C PHE A 102 16.09 -5.48 -9.69
N THR A 103 17.40 -5.44 -9.94
CA THR A 103 17.98 -5.23 -11.27
C THR A 103 18.80 -6.45 -11.64
N ILE A 104 18.63 -6.94 -12.87
CA ILE A 104 19.34 -8.11 -13.39
C ILE A 104 19.92 -7.81 -14.76
N GLN A 105 21.15 -8.29 -15.00
CA GLN A 105 21.77 -8.24 -16.32
C GLN A 105 21.41 -9.50 -17.08
N VAL A 106 20.60 -9.36 -18.12
CA VAL A 106 20.10 -10.44 -18.95
C VAL A 106 20.86 -10.47 -20.28
N LEU A 107 21.31 -11.66 -20.69
CA LEU A 107 21.84 -11.86 -22.03
C LEU A 107 20.82 -12.62 -22.87
N HIS A 108 20.44 -12.04 -24.01
CA HIS A 108 19.56 -12.69 -24.95
C HIS A 108 20.39 -13.53 -25.94
N VAL A 109 20.17 -14.84 -25.96
CA VAL A 109 20.89 -15.78 -26.83
C VAL A 109 19.88 -16.60 -27.63
N GLY A 110 19.73 -16.27 -28.91
CA GLY A 110 18.84 -16.99 -29.83
C GLY A 110 19.26 -16.84 -31.30
N PRO A 111 18.76 -17.71 -32.20
CA PRO A 111 19.14 -17.69 -33.61
C PRO A 111 18.72 -16.42 -34.35
N ASP A 112 17.62 -15.77 -33.91
CA ASP A 112 17.04 -14.59 -34.56
C ASP A 112 17.35 -13.26 -33.84
N VAL A 113 18.39 -13.24 -33.00
CA VAL A 113 18.68 -12.10 -32.11
C VAL A 113 19.53 -11.04 -32.78
N CYS A 114 18.97 -9.85 -32.97
CA CYS A 114 19.65 -8.67 -33.53
C CYS A 114 20.63 -8.00 -32.54
N ASN A 115 20.44 -8.19 -31.23
CA ASN A 115 21.26 -7.55 -30.20
C ASN A 115 21.76 -8.55 -29.14
N ARG A 116 23.07 -8.75 -29.06
CA ARG A 116 23.76 -9.67 -28.14
C ARG A 116 24.46 -8.96 -26.98
N SER A 117 24.15 -7.69 -26.72
CA SER A 117 24.66 -7.00 -25.53
C SER A 117 23.88 -7.43 -24.28
N PRO A 118 24.53 -7.56 -23.11
CA PRO A 118 23.82 -7.64 -21.84
C PRO A 118 22.86 -6.46 -21.66
N GLN A 119 21.62 -6.74 -21.26
CA GLN A 119 20.58 -5.76 -21.02
C GLN A 119 20.23 -5.73 -19.54
N SER A 120 20.20 -4.54 -18.96
CA SER A 120 19.78 -4.34 -17.57
C SER A 120 18.27 -4.28 -17.54
N MET A 121 17.65 -5.14 -16.75
CA MET A 121 16.20 -5.19 -16.56
C MET A 121 15.86 -5.00 -15.09
N GLU A 122 14.80 -4.26 -14.83
CA GLU A 122 14.27 -4.05 -13.50
C GLU A 122 12.97 -4.84 -13.32
N PHE A 123 12.79 -5.42 -12.15
CA PHE A 123 11.57 -6.13 -11.81
C PHE A 123 11.29 -6.02 -10.31
N LEU A 124 10.00 -6.01 -9.97
CA LEU A 124 9.50 -6.06 -8.61
C LEU A 124 9.02 -7.47 -8.32
N TRP A 125 9.43 -8.05 -7.19
CA TRP A 125 8.79 -9.24 -6.64
C TRP A 125 7.66 -8.81 -5.71
N VAL A 126 6.46 -9.33 -5.94
CA VAL A 126 5.25 -8.84 -5.28
C VAL A 126 4.35 -9.96 -4.77
N ARG A 127 3.53 -9.62 -3.76
CA ARG A 127 2.38 -10.41 -3.30
C ARG A 127 1.08 -9.68 -3.68
N TRP A 128 0.19 -10.37 -4.37
CA TRP A 128 -1.01 -9.77 -4.95
C TRP A 128 -2.16 -9.65 -3.95
N PHE A 129 -2.93 -8.57 -4.10
CA PHE A 129 -4.25 -8.41 -3.49
C PHE A 129 -5.35 -8.71 -4.51
N GLY A 130 -6.42 -9.34 -4.06
CA GLY A 130 -7.68 -9.47 -4.78
C GLY A 130 -8.76 -8.60 -4.15
N VAL A 131 -9.75 -8.21 -4.95
CA VAL A 131 -10.96 -7.54 -4.47
C VAL A 131 -11.73 -8.50 -3.56
N VAL A 132 -12.24 -8.01 -2.43
CA VAL A 132 -13.07 -8.82 -1.54
C VAL A 132 -14.41 -9.12 -2.22
N PRO A 133 -14.77 -10.40 -2.45
CA PRO A 133 -16.03 -10.75 -3.10
C PRO A 133 -17.23 -10.21 -2.33
N CYS A 134 -18.29 -9.82 -3.07
CA CYS A 134 -19.55 -9.31 -2.50
C CYS A 134 -19.43 -8.01 -1.69
N TYR A 135 -18.27 -7.34 -1.69
CA TYR A 135 -18.12 -6.02 -1.10
C TYR A 135 -18.40 -4.93 -2.15
N CYS A 136 -19.45 -4.15 -1.93
CA CYS A 136 -19.76 -2.99 -2.77
C CYS A 136 -19.05 -1.76 -2.22
N TRP A 137 -18.14 -1.20 -3.02
CA TRP A 137 -17.54 0.11 -2.76
C TRP A 137 -18.18 1.16 -3.64
N SER A 138 -18.21 2.41 -3.18
CA SER A 138 -18.75 3.52 -3.94
C SER A 138 -18.31 4.83 -3.30
N ILE A 139 -17.80 5.75 -4.13
CA ILE A 139 -17.48 7.12 -3.70
C ILE A 139 -18.73 7.81 -3.17
N ARG A 140 -19.89 7.59 -3.80
CA ARG A 140 -21.17 8.22 -3.42
C ARG A 140 -21.65 7.78 -2.03
N GLU A 141 -21.46 6.50 -1.73
CA GLU A 141 -21.83 5.93 -0.43
C GLU A 141 -20.74 6.10 0.63
N GLY A 142 -19.60 6.74 0.28
CA GLY A 142 -18.47 6.89 1.18
C GLY A 142 -17.82 5.57 1.59
N ARG A 143 -17.88 4.55 0.72
CA ARG A 143 -17.31 3.21 0.98
C ARG A 143 -16.04 3.00 0.19
N PHE A 144 -14.93 2.78 0.90
CA PHE A 144 -13.63 2.52 0.30
C PHE A 144 -13.57 1.16 -0.37
N PRO A 145 -12.84 1.02 -1.49
CA PRO A 145 -12.51 -0.30 -2.04
C PRO A 145 -11.90 -1.18 -0.96
N LYS A 146 -12.34 -2.44 -0.90
CA LYS A 146 -11.86 -3.43 0.06
C LYS A 146 -11.15 -4.55 -0.66
N VAL A 147 -9.91 -4.81 -0.26
CA VAL A 147 -9.02 -5.79 -0.87
C VAL A 147 -8.43 -6.72 0.19
N GLY A 148 -8.04 -7.93 -0.18
CA GLY A 148 -7.36 -8.88 0.69
C GLY A 148 -6.27 -9.61 -0.07
N PHE A 149 -5.31 -10.22 0.62
CA PHE A 149 -4.29 -11.01 -0.08
C PHE A 149 -4.93 -12.16 -0.83
N ILE A 150 -4.41 -12.46 -2.03
CA ILE A 150 -4.76 -13.69 -2.73
C ILE A 150 -4.29 -14.89 -1.89
N PRO A 151 -5.15 -15.89 -1.64
CA PRO A 151 -4.76 -17.08 -0.87
C PRO A 151 -3.61 -17.85 -1.53
N ASP A 152 -2.86 -18.60 -0.72
CA ASP A 152 -1.69 -19.41 -1.09
C ASP A 152 -2.00 -20.32 -2.29
N SER A 153 -1.66 -19.80 -3.47
CA SER A 153 -1.93 -20.36 -4.77
C SER A 153 -0.81 -19.91 -5.72
N PRO A 154 -0.64 -20.55 -6.89
CA PRO A 154 0.39 -20.16 -7.85
C PRO A 154 0.31 -18.69 -8.31
N SER A 155 -0.84 -18.03 -8.11
CA SER A 155 -1.09 -16.64 -8.50
C SER A 155 -0.96 -15.65 -7.34
N ALA A 156 -0.67 -16.09 -6.11
CA ALA A 156 -0.54 -15.22 -4.95
C ALA A 156 0.69 -14.31 -5.02
N PHE A 157 1.75 -14.78 -5.67
CA PHE A 157 3.01 -14.07 -5.86
C PHE A 157 3.27 -13.90 -7.36
N GLY A 158 4.00 -12.84 -7.70
CA GLY A 158 4.38 -12.61 -9.08
C GLY A 158 5.46 -11.56 -9.23
N PHE A 159 5.67 -11.16 -10.48
CA PHE A 159 6.63 -10.15 -10.84
C PHE A 159 5.96 -9.03 -11.62
N LEU A 160 6.40 -7.80 -11.36
CA LEU A 160 5.93 -6.59 -12.02
C LEU A 160 7.10 -5.85 -12.66
N ASP A 161 6.87 -5.35 -13.85
CA ASP A 161 7.71 -4.31 -14.45
C ASP A 161 7.42 -2.99 -13.69
N PRO A 162 8.43 -2.29 -13.12
CA PRO A 162 8.21 -1.02 -12.46
C PRO A 162 7.47 0.01 -13.34
N SER A 163 7.62 -0.06 -14.67
CA SER A 163 6.98 0.87 -15.61
C SER A 163 5.45 0.76 -15.68
N VAL A 164 4.88 -0.37 -15.24
CA VAL A 164 3.40 -0.55 -15.20
C VAL A 164 2.79 -0.09 -13.87
N VAL A 165 3.62 0.30 -12.91
CA VAL A 165 3.15 0.83 -11.63
C VAL A 165 2.66 2.26 -11.84
N LEU A 166 1.41 2.52 -11.45
CA LEU A 166 0.85 3.86 -11.49
C LEU A 166 1.43 4.71 -10.37
N ARG A 167 1.41 4.17 -9.14
CA ARG A 167 1.88 4.83 -7.92
C ARG A 167 1.84 3.91 -6.71
N ALA A 168 2.39 4.37 -5.58
CA ALA A 168 2.17 3.77 -4.28
C ALA A 168 0.74 4.05 -3.78
N CYS A 169 0.25 3.21 -2.88
CA CYS A 169 -1.05 3.41 -2.24
C CYS A 169 -0.99 3.06 -0.75
N HIS A 170 -1.84 3.74 0.03
CA HIS A 170 -1.97 3.52 1.46
C HIS A 170 -3.16 2.58 1.74
N LEU A 171 -2.86 1.43 2.34
CA LEU A 171 -3.88 0.47 2.77
C LEU A 171 -4.13 0.59 4.28
N ILE A 172 -5.40 0.58 4.68
CA ILE A 172 -5.84 0.61 6.08
C ILE A 172 -6.35 -0.79 6.44
N PRO A 173 -5.76 -1.49 7.42
CA PRO A 173 -6.27 -2.79 7.86
C PRO A 173 -7.74 -2.73 8.28
N CYS A 174 -8.54 -3.71 7.84
CA CYS A 174 -9.91 -3.86 8.29
C CYS A 174 -9.93 -4.51 9.67
N PHE A 175 -9.76 -3.71 10.73
CA PHE A 175 -9.67 -4.19 12.11
C PHE A 175 -10.87 -5.05 12.54
N ALA A 176 -12.06 -4.80 11.99
CA ALA A 176 -13.27 -5.56 12.28
C ALA A 176 -13.22 -7.00 11.74
N ASP A 177 -12.51 -7.25 10.64
CA ASP A 177 -12.36 -8.58 10.05
C ASP A 177 -11.22 -9.38 10.72
N GLY A 178 -10.30 -8.69 11.40
CA GLY A 178 -9.19 -9.30 12.12
C GLY A 178 -8.15 -9.95 11.20
N HIS A 179 -7.52 -11.01 11.69
CA HIS A 179 -6.47 -11.75 10.98
C HIS A 179 -6.98 -13.11 10.48
N MET A 180 -6.35 -13.63 9.42
CA MET A 180 -6.62 -14.94 8.83
C MET A 180 -5.35 -15.78 8.74
N ASP A 181 -5.47 -17.05 9.12
CA ASP A 181 -4.42 -18.07 9.00
C ASP A 181 -4.51 -18.87 7.69
N THR A 182 -5.52 -18.60 6.86
CA THR A 182 -5.81 -19.37 5.63
C THR A 182 -5.24 -18.74 4.36
N LEU A 183 -4.78 -17.49 4.41
CA LEU A 183 -4.24 -16.78 3.25
C LEU A 183 -2.83 -17.26 2.89
N LEU A 184 -2.06 -17.67 3.90
CA LEU A 184 -0.75 -18.29 3.77
C LEU A 184 -0.48 -19.08 5.05
N ARG A 185 0.32 -20.15 4.97
CA ARG A 185 0.65 -21.01 6.12
C ARG A 185 0.93 -20.19 7.38
N HIS A 186 0.30 -20.55 8.49
CA HIS A 186 0.56 -19.93 9.79
C HIS A 186 2.03 -20.09 10.18
N GLY A 187 2.63 -19.01 10.67
CA GLY A 187 4.02 -18.95 11.13
C GLY A 187 4.89 -17.96 10.36
N PRO A 188 6.19 -17.93 10.67
CA PRO A 188 7.14 -17.02 10.03
C PRO A 188 7.26 -17.29 8.52
N THR A 189 7.39 -16.22 7.75
CA THR A 189 7.65 -16.26 6.31
C THR A 189 8.42 -15.01 5.88
N VAL A 190 9.15 -15.09 4.78
CA VAL A 190 9.92 -13.98 4.20
C VAL A 190 9.04 -12.79 3.75
N VAL A 191 7.74 -13.01 3.57
CA VAL A 191 6.79 -11.98 3.08
C VAL A 191 6.01 -11.27 4.17
N ARG A 192 6.25 -11.64 5.43
CA ARG A 192 5.66 -11.00 6.60
C ARG A 192 6.74 -10.23 7.37
N PRO A 193 6.37 -9.11 8.02
CA PRO A 193 7.21 -8.47 9.01
C PRO A 193 7.68 -9.44 10.10
N PHE A 194 8.82 -9.12 10.71
CA PHE A 194 9.38 -9.92 11.78
C PHE A 194 8.38 -10.12 12.93
N ARG A 195 8.19 -11.38 13.35
CA ARG A 195 7.25 -11.87 14.39
C ARG A 195 5.78 -11.95 13.98
N GLU A 196 5.39 -11.51 12.79
CA GLU A 196 4.03 -11.76 12.30
C GLU A 196 3.89 -13.22 11.84
N VAL A 197 2.79 -13.85 12.27
CA VAL A 197 2.51 -15.27 12.00
C VAL A 197 1.29 -15.48 11.11
N ASN A 198 0.52 -14.42 10.86
CA ASN A 198 -0.67 -14.43 10.04
C ASN A 198 -0.93 -13.07 9.41
N ASP A 199 -1.86 -13.02 8.46
CA ASP A 199 -2.13 -11.82 7.67
C ASP A 199 -3.44 -11.17 8.10
N TRP A 200 -3.58 -9.86 7.93
CA TRP A 200 -4.89 -9.21 7.99
C TRP A 200 -5.84 -9.82 6.97
N ALA A 201 -7.09 -10.02 7.37
CA ALA A 201 -8.13 -10.60 6.53
C ALA A 201 -8.42 -9.73 5.29
N ALA A 202 -8.44 -8.41 5.48
CA ALA A 202 -8.73 -7.44 4.45
C ALA A 202 -8.18 -6.05 4.81
N PHE A 203 -8.13 -5.19 3.82
CA PHE A 203 -7.70 -3.80 3.88
C PHE A 203 -8.69 -2.92 3.12
N TYR A 204 -8.84 -1.68 3.54
CA TYR A 204 -9.45 -0.62 2.76
C TYR A 204 -8.37 0.15 2.01
N VAL A 205 -8.61 0.44 0.74
CA VAL A 205 -7.76 1.33 -0.05
C VAL A 205 -8.11 2.76 0.33
N ASN A 206 -7.15 3.51 0.88
CA ASN A 206 -7.38 4.90 1.27
C ASN A 206 -7.38 5.83 0.05
N ILE A 207 -8.55 5.97 -0.60
CA ILE A 207 -8.73 6.83 -1.77
C ILE A 207 -8.60 8.33 -1.44
N PHE A 208 -8.56 8.70 -0.16
CA PHE A 208 -8.36 10.09 0.30
C PHE A 208 -6.97 10.32 0.89
N ALA A 209 -6.00 9.44 0.62
CA ALA A 209 -4.62 9.66 1.04
C ALA A 209 -4.09 11.02 0.53
N ASP A 210 -4.44 11.38 -0.70
CA ASP A 210 -4.20 12.69 -1.31
C ASP A 210 -5.21 12.97 -2.43
N ARG A 211 -5.10 14.14 -3.06
CA ARG A 211 -5.97 14.58 -4.16
C ARG A 211 -5.85 13.69 -5.38
N ASP A 212 -4.67 13.16 -5.61
CA ASP A 212 -4.34 12.41 -6.80
C ASP A 212 -4.91 10.98 -6.73
N MET A 213 -4.86 10.35 -5.56
CA MET A 213 -5.52 9.08 -5.27
C MET A 213 -7.02 9.24 -5.51
N PHE A 214 -7.62 10.30 -4.99
CA PHE A 214 -9.04 10.56 -5.21
C PHE A 214 -9.34 10.78 -6.70
N ALA A 215 -8.50 11.55 -7.41
CA ALA A 215 -8.68 11.84 -8.82
C ALA A 215 -8.65 10.58 -9.69
N HIS A 216 -7.71 9.66 -9.41
CA HIS A 216 -7.65 8.34 -10.04
C HIS A 216 -8.98 7.60 -9.91
N PHE A 217 -9.59 7.56 -8.72
CA PHE A 217 -10.84 6.82 -8.46
C PHE A 217 -12.12 7.55 -8.87
N ALA A 218 -12.11 8.87 -8.91
CA ALA A 218 -13.25 9.66 -9.37
C ALA A 218 -13.26 9.82 -10.90
N GLY A 219 -12.19 9.40 -11.59
CA GLY A 219 -12.05 9.58 -13.03
C GLY A 219 -11.99 11.06 -13.43
N ILE A 220 -11.37 11.89 -12.58
CA ILE A 220 -11.21 13.32 -12.80
C ILE A 220 -9.72 13.66 -12.93
N GLY A 221 -9.42 14.81 -13.53
CA GLY A 221 -8.04 15.26 -13.75
C GLY A 221 -7.50 14.86 -15.12
N VAL A 222 -6.83 15.80 -15.78
CA VAL A 222 -6.41 15.66 -17.19
C VAL A 222 -5.42 14.51 -17.37
N GLY A 223 -4.58 14.24 -16.37
CA GLY A 223 -3.64 13.12 -16.37
C GLY A 223 -4.28 11.73 -16.19
N HIS A 224 -5.50 11.67 -15.65
CA HIS A 224 -6.11 10.42 -15.16
C HIS A 224 -7.35 9.98 -15.92
N VAL A 225 -8.10 10.92 -16.51
CA VAL A 225 -9.29 10.67 -17.36
C VAL A 225 -8.97 9.74 -18.55
N VAL A 226 -7.70 9.66 -18.96
CA VAL A 226 -7.25 8.90 -20.14
C VAL A 226 -6.96 7.43 -19.83
N GLN A 227 -6.85 7.03 -18.55
CA GLN A 227 -6.25 5.75 -18.19
C GLN A 227 -7.24 4.56 -18.16
N TYR A 228 -8.55 4.79 -18.02
CA TYR A 228 -9.59 3.75 -18.14
C TYR A 228 -11.00 4.36 -18.31
N ASN A 229 -11.90 3.65 -18.99
CA ASN A 229 -13.30 4.09 -19.18
C ASN A 229 -14.10 3.89 -17.89
N MET A 230 -14.38 4.95 -17.16
CA MET A 230 -15.44 4.95 -16.16
C MET A 230 -16.79 4.80 -16.84
N LEU A 231 -17.51 3.72 -16.56
CA LEU A 231 -18.92 3.66 -16.93
C LEU A 231 -19.71 4.67 -16.09
N LYS A 232 -20.60 5.37 -16.78
CA LYS A 232 -21.71 6.11 -16.18
C LYS A 232 -22.47 5.18 -15.25
N ASP A 233 -22.78 5.67 -14.05
CA ASP A 233 -23.60 5.04 -13.02
C ASP A 233 -24.56 3.99 -13.59
N THR A 234 -24.27 2.71 -13.37
CA THR A 234 -25.29 1.68 -13.46
C THR A 234 -26.09 1.76 -12.17
N GLU A 235 -27.34 2.21 -12.27
CA GLU A 235 -28.32 2.17 -11.21
C GLU A 235 -28.45 0.74 -10.71
N CYS A 236 -28.04 0.48 -9.46
CA CYS A 236 -28.45 -0.73 -8.77
C CYS A 236 -29.97 -0.67 -8.60
N GLU A 237 -30.72 -1.37 -9.45
CA GLU A 237 -32.14 -1.61 -9.23
C GLU A 237 -32.29 -2.35 -7.90
N HIS A 238 -32.71 -1.67 -6.83
CA HIS A 238 -33.55 -2.20 -5.73
C HIS A 238 -34.09 -1.04 -4.84
N GLY A 239 -35.37 -0.70 -5.02
CA GLY A 239 -36.20 -0.03 -3.99
C GLY A 239 -36.58 1.44 -4.25
N PRO A 240 -37.87 1.81 -4.26
CA PRO A 240 -38.30 3.17 -4.57
C PRO A 240 -38.24 4.07 -3.32
N GLY A 241 -37.50 5.18 -3.40
CA GLY A 241 -37.73 6.30 -2.50
C GLY A 241 -36.56 7.26 -2.30
N SER A 242 -36.64 8.40 -3.01
CA SER A 242 -36.31 9.78 -2.55
C SER A 242 -34.85 10.06 -2.12
N CYS A 243 -34.19 11.17 -2.46
CA CYS A 243 -34.54 12.46 -3.04
C CYS A 243 -33.31 13.01 -3.78
N ASP A 244 -33.56 13.72 -4.88
CA ASP A 244 -32.55 14.38 -5.74
C ASP A 244 -31.71 15.41 -4.97
N ASP A 245 -30.40 15.19 -4.92
CA ASP A 245 -29.38 16.25 -4.88
C ASP A 245 -28.32 15.91 -5.94
N LYS A 246 -28.63 16.28 -7.18
CA LYS A 246 -27.83 16.00 -8.37
C LYS A 246 -26.72 17.06 -8.48
N LEU A 247 -25.49 16.70 -8.07
CA LEU A 247 -24.29 17.41 -8.50
C LEU A 247 -23.96 16.93 -9.93
N ASP A 248 -24.51 17.62 -10.92
CA ASP A 248 -24.21 17.42 -12.34
C ASP A 248 -22.76 17.86 -12.64
N ILE A 249 -21.80 16.94 -12.56
CA ILE A 249 -20.50 17.10 -13.22
C ILE A 249 -20.72 16.78 -14.70
N VAL A 250 -21.02 17.81 -15.49
CA VAL A 250 -21.11 17.72 -16.95
C VAL A 250 -19.70 17.50 -17.52
N MET A 251 -19.39 16.27 -17.92
CA MET A 251 -18.23 15.97 -18.76
C MET A 251 -18.63 16.10 -20.23
N SER A 252 -18.15 17.17 -20.87
CA SER A 252 -18.25 17.35 -22.31
C SER A 252 -17.22 16.46 -23.01
N ASN A 253 -17.67 15.35 -23.60
CA ASN A 253 -16.86 14.57 -24.53
C ASN A 253 -16.62 15.37 -25.81
N THR A 254 -15.43 15.93 -25.98
CA THR A 254 -14.89 16.24 -27.31
C THR A 254 -14.07 15.07 -27.80
N ASN A 255 -14.68 14.24 -28.64
CA ASN A 255 -13.98 13.29 -29.50
C ASN A 255 -13.05 14.07 -30.45
N ALA A 256 -11.74 13.88 -30.33
CA ALA A 256 -10.78 14.20 -31.38
C ALA A 256 -10.02 12.92 -31.71
N GLY A 257 -10.54 12.18 -32.69
CA GLY A 257 -9.81 11.11 -33.35
C GLY A 257 -8.79 11.67 -34.34
N ASP A 258 -7.63 11.04 -34.35
CA ASP A 258 -6.66 10.88 -35.43
C ASP A 258 -6.24 12.11 -36.26
N CYS A 259 -4.96 12.49 -36.13
CA CYS A 259 -3.96 12.29 -37.20
C CYS A 259 -2.78 13.25 -37.00
N TRP A 260 -1.62 12.72 -36.64
CA TRP A 260 -0.34 13.34 -37.03
C TRP A 260 0.56 12.28 -37.61
N ASN A 261 0.69 12.30 -38.93
CA ASN A 261 1.88 11.81 -39.59
C ASN A 261 2.31 12.82 -40.66
N GLN A 262 3.63 13.04 -40.68
CA GLN A 262 4.47 13.47 -41.81
C GLN A 262 4.97 14.94 -41.87
N THR A 263 6.18 15.10 -41.34
CA THR A 263 7.39 15.81 -41.81
C THR A 263 7.34 16.81 -42.98
N GLN A 264 7.76 18.06 -42.73
CA GLN A 264 8.96 18.76 -43.28
C GLN A 264 8.75 20.29 -43.35
N GLY A 265 9.73 21.08 -42.86
CA GLY A 265 9.83 22.52 -43.17
C GLY A 265 10.60 23.41 -42.18
N LYS A 266 11.93 23.36 -42.24
CA LYS A 266 12.97 24.38 -42.00
C LYS A 266 12.69 25.74 -41.28
N GLU A 267 13.70 26.05 -40.45
CA GLU A 267 14.44 27.32 -40.21
C GLU A 267 14.00 28.27 -39.06
N ASN A 268 14.91 28.30 -38.06
CA ASN A 268 15.44 29.39 -37.21
C ASN A 268 14.50 30.39 -36.50
N ASP A 269 14.65 30.52 -35.18
CA ASP A 269 15.48 31.57 -34.59
C ASP A 269 15.70 31.34 -33.07
N ASP A 270 16.82 31.89 -32.61
CA ASP A 270 17.39 31.84 -31.27
C ASP A 270 16.42 32.30 -30.16
N ASP A 271 16.51 31.67 -28.99
CA ASP A 271 16.69 32.42 -27.74
C ASP A 271 17.34 31.52 -26.68
N LYS A 272 18.48 32.03 -26.18
CA LYS A 272 19.18 31.54 -25.00
C LYS A 272 18.45 32.12 -23.79
N ASP A 273 18.30 31.34 -22.73
CA ASP A 273 18.56 31.84 -21.38
C ASP A 273 18.95 30.68 -20.47
N ASN A 274 20.14 30.84 -19.89
CA ASN A 274 20.65 30.12 -18.74
C ASN A 274 19.85 30.57 -17.52
N GLU A 275 19.37 29.65 -16.69
CA GLU A 275 19.44 29.83 -15.24
C GLU A 275 19.86 28.50 -14.61
N GLU A 276 21.09 28.54 -14.07
CA GLU A 276 21.60 27.67 -13.03
C GLU A 276 20.81 27.99 -11.76
N ASP A 277 20.35 26.99 -11.02
CA ASP A 277 20.19 27.12 -9.58
C ASP A 277 20.47 25.77 -8.92
N ASP A 278 21.56 25.81 -8.17
CA ASP A 278 22.15 24.83 -7.29
C ASP A 278 21.35 24.68 -5.97
N ASP A 279 21.64 23.58 -5.26
CA ASP A 279 21.60 23.42 -3.80
C ASP A 279 20.21 23.21 -3.13
N ASP A 280 19.98 22.32 -2.16
CA ASP A 280 20.87 21.54 -1.28
C ASP A 280 20.09 20.33 -0.72
N ASP A 281 20.70 19.15 -0.79
CA ASP A 281 20.27 17.94 -0.07
C ASP A 281 20.86 17.97 1.36
N GLU A 282 20.06 18.34 2.37
CA GLU A 282 20.39 18.09 3.79
C GLU A 282 19.62 16.86 4.32
N ASP A 283 20.14 15.67 4.00
CA ASP A 283 19.77 14.41 4.65
C ASP A 283 20.45 14.35 6.03
N ASN A 284 19.68 14.47 7.11
CA ASN A 284 20.21 14.44 8.47
C ASN A 284 19.32 13.62 9.42
N ASP A 285 19.23 12.31 9.18
CA ASP A 285 18.61 11.36 10.11
C ASP A 285 19.62 10.27 10.50
N ALA A 286 20.51 10.64 11.43
CA ALA A 286 21.31 9.71 12.20
C ALA A 286 20.42 8.97 13.21
N TRP A 287 20.11 7.71 12.93
CA TRP A 287 19.55 6.78 13.91
C TRP A 287 20.69 5.90 14.42
N ASP A 288 21.02 6.07 15.70
CA ASP A 288 21.95 5.25 16.49
C ASP A 288 21.50 3.77 16.46
N ASP A 289 22.29 2.92 15.84
CA ASP A 289 22.25 1.47 16.05
C ASP A 289 23.12 1.13 17.27
N GLU A 290 22.48 0.90 18.42
CA GLU A 290 23.13 0.28 19.59
C GLU A 290 23.29 -1.23 19.33
N ASP A 291 24.44 -1.64 18.79
CA ASP A 291 24.87 -3.03 18.77
C ASP A 291 25.39 -3.43 20.17
N GLU A 292 24.60 -4.20 20.93
CA GLU A 292 25.07 -4.92 22.12
C GLU A 292 25.90 -6.15 21.73
N ASP A 293 27.22 -5.97 21.64
CA ASP A 293 28.18 -7.08 21.58
C ASP A 293 28.39 -7.71 22.96
N VAL A 294 27.79 -8.88 23.17
CA VAL A 294 28.09 -9.76 24.31
C VAL A 294 29.33 -10.60 23.98
N HIS A 295 30.47 -10.26 24.59
CA HIS A 295 31.62 -11.16 24.68
C HIS A 295 32.13 -11.32 26.12
N ILE A 296 32.18 -12.58 26.58
CA ILE A 296 32.66 -13.04 27.88
C ILE A 296 34.19 -13.30 27.85
N SER A 297 34.81 -13.12 29.03
CA SER A 297 36.19 -13.45 29.49
C SER A 297 37.24 -12.36 29.22
N GLY A 298 38.15 -12.00 30.12
CA GLY A 298 38.53 -12.42 31.47
C GLY A 298 39.86 -11.73 31.84
N GLU A 299 40.07 -11.46 33.14
CA GLU A 299 41.35 -11.14 33.82
C GLU A 299 42.11 -9.80 33.54
N GLY A 300 41.94 -8.86 34.49
CA GLY A 300 43.00 -8.31 35.35
C GLY A 300 44.20 -7.56 34.75
N SER A 301 44.28 -6.24 34.97
CA SER A 301 45.44 -5.57 35.60
C SER A 301 45.21 -4.06 35.81
N GLN A 302 45.73 -3.56 36.93
CA GLN A 302 45.70 -2.18 37.41
C GLN A 302 46.70 -1.29 36.65
N LEU A 303 46.35 -0.03 36.35
CA LEU A 303 47.09 1.18 36.78
C LEU A 303 46.61 2.48 36.08
N SER A 304 46.20 3.43 36.94
CA SER A 304 46.51 4.88 36.91
C SER A 304 46.24 5.72 35.64
N SER A 305 45.25 6.63 35.75
CA SER A 305 45.26 7.93 35.06
C SER A 305 44.22 8.87 35.69
N ALA A 306 44.66 9.77 36.57
CA ALA A 306 44.62 11.23 36.38
C ALA A 306 43.21 11.85 36.30
N ALA A 307 42.76 12.36 37.45
CA ALA A 307 41.62 13.26 37.57
C ALA A 307 42.05 14.70 37.26
N PHE A 308 41.33 15.38 36.36
CA PHE A 308 41.23 16.84 36.33
C PHE A 308 39.81 17.28 35.91
N PRO A 309 39.33 18.43 36.41
CA PRO A 309 37.92 18.69 36.68
C PRO A 309 37.16 19.35 35.51
N LEU A 310 35.85 19.12 35.48
CA LEU A 310 34.89 19.84 34.65
C LEU A 310 34.82 21.33 35.05
N PRO A 311 34.86 22.29 34.09
CA PRO A 311 34.56 23.68 34.40
C PRO A 311 33.04 23.92 34.38
N LEU A 312 32.52 24.30 35.55
CA LEU A 312 31.21 24.94 35.72
C LEU A 312 31.29 26.41 35.29
N LEU A 313 30.48 26.83 34.31
CA LEU A 313 30.07 28.23 34.04
C LEU A 313 28.77 28.22 33.20
N PRO A 314 27.98 29.31 33.13
CA PRO A 314 27.01 29.70 34.15
C PRO A 314 25.57 29.73 33.60
N LEU A 315 24.61 29.70 34.52
CA LEU A 315 23.19 29.98 34.30
C LEU A 315 22.98 31.28 33.52
N LEU A 316 22.53 31.19 32.26
CA LEU A 316 21.91 32.31 31.57
C LEU A 316 20.43 32.35 31.95
N THR A 317 20.13 33.29 32.84
CA THR A 317 18.80 33.79 33.12
C THR A 317 18.20 34.43 31.87
N PHE A 318 17.14 33.83 31.32
CA PHE A 318 16.23 34.55 30.44
C PHE A 318 14.94 34.83 31.22
N SER A 319 14.72 36.11 31.52
CA SER A 319 13.51 36.64 32.13
C SER A 319 12.30 36.32 31.26
N SER A 320 11.43 35.42 31.74
CA SER A 320 10.04 35.38 31.32
C SER A 320 9.24 36.39 32.15
N PRO A 321 8.37 37.23 31.56
CA PRO A 321 7.53 38.14 32.32
C PRO A 321 6.42 37.38 33.06
N LEU A 322 6.20 37.77 34.31
CA LEU A 322 5.21 37.24 35.25
C LEU A 322 3.74 37.49 34.81
N SER A 323 2.95 36.39 34.79
CA SER A 323 1.59 36.20 35.38
C SER A 323 0.38 37.02 34.88
N PRO A 324 -0.91 36.62 35.13
CA PRO A 324 -1.39 35.53 35.99
C PRO A 324 -2.55 34.65 35.45
N SER A 325 -2.82 33.57 36.19
CA SER A 325 -4.14 33.01 36.54
C SER A 325 -4.40 31.54 36.15
N HIS A 326 -4.31 30.70 37.19
CA HIS A 326 -4.94 29.41 37.29
C HIS A 326 -6.47 29.56 37.18
N HIS A 327 -7.06 29.05 36.11
CA HIS A 327 -8.33 28.32 36.16
C HIS A 327 -8.32 27.28 35.03
N PRO A 328 -8.75 26.02 35.26
CA PRO A 328 -9.06 25.15 34.14
C PRO A 328 -10.11 25.88 33.27
N PRO A 329 -10.01 25.87 31.94
CA PRO A 329 -11.00 26.53 31.11
C PRO A 329 -12.36 25.89 31.42
N LEU A 330 -13.22 26.61 32.15
CA LEU A 330 -14.56 26.17 32.55
C LEU A 330 -15.35 25.64 31.34
N PHE A 331 -15.01 26.13 30.15
CA PHE A 331 -15.47 25.64 28.87
C PHE A 331 -15.19 24.15 28.62
N LEU A 332 -13.96 23.65 28.87
CA LEU A 332 -13.63 22.24 28.71
C LEU A 332 -14.35 21.36 29.74
N LEU A 333 -14.51 21.85 30.97
CA LEU A 333 -15.27 21.14 32.00
C LEU A 333 -16.76 21.07 31.65
N LEU A 334 -17.33 22.15 31.12
CA LEU A 334 -18.71 22.23 30.66
C LEU A 334 -18.94 21.33 29.44
N LEU A 335 -18.00 21.30 28.50
CA LEU A 335 -18.03 20.44 27.33
C LEU A 335 -17.98 18.95 27.73
N LEU A 336 -17.10 18.60 28.68
CA LEU A 336 -17.02 17.25 29.24
C LEU A 336 -18.34 16.86 29.93
N LEU A 337 -18.92 17.75 30.73
CA LEU A 337 -20.19 17.52 31.41
C LEU A 337 -21.35 17.32 30.41
N LEU A 338 -21.38 18.12 29.34
CA LEU A 338 -22.37 18.01 28.27
C LEU A 338 -22.26 16.66 27.55
N LEU A 339 -21.04 16.24 27.19
CA LEU A 339 -20.76 14.93 26.58
C LEU A 339 -21.22 13.77 27.47
N LEU A 340 -20.93 13.86 28.78
CA LEU A 340 -21.29 12.84 29.75
C LEU A 340 -22.81 12.74 29.95
N LEU A 341 -23.52 13.88 29.93
CA LEU A 341 -24.97 13.94 29.99
C LEU A 341 -25.62 13.35 28.72
N LEU A 342 -25.04 13.61 27.55
CA LEU A 342 -25.53 13.11 26.27
C LEU A 342 -25.33 11.60 26.14
N LEU A 343 -24.18 11.09 26.62
CA LEU A 343 -23.91 9.66 26.74
C LEU A 343 -24.92 8.97 27.69
N LEU A 344 -25.20 9.58 28.85
CA LEU A 344 -26.18 9.06 29.80
C LEU A 344 -27.57 8.99 29.17
N LEU A 345 -27.99 10.04 28.46
CA LEU A 345 -29.28 10.09 27.76
C LEU A 345 -29.38 8.99 26.70
N LEU A 346 -28.33 8.78 25.92
CA LEU A 346 -28.27 7.74 24.89
C LEU A 346 -28.36 6.34 25.52
N LEU A 347 -27.68 6.11 26.64
CA LEU A 347 -27.72 4.85 27.37
C LEU A 347 -29.11 4.58 27.96
N LEU A 348 -29.78 5.63 28.45
CA LEU A 348 -31.14 5.55 28.99
C LEU A 348 -32.17 5.30 27.87
N LEU A 349 -31.98 5.89 26.70
CA LEU A 349 -32.77 5.62 25.49
C LEU A 349 -32.58 4.16 25.03
N LEU A 350 -31.33 3.67 25.01
CA LEU A 350 -31.03 2.27 24.66
C LEU A 350 -31.70 1.30 25.65
N LEU A 351 -31.65 1.61 26.95
CA LEU A 351 -32.29 0.81 27.99
C LEU A 351 -33.83 0.82 27.83
N LEU A 352 -34.41 1.99 27.53
CA LEU A 352 -35.84 2.12 27.23
C LEU A 352 -36.22 1.29 26.00
N LEU A 353 -35.41 1.33 24.94
CA LEU A 353 -35.62 0.53 23.73
C LEU A 353 -35.56 -0.96 24.04
N LEU A 354 -34.63 -1.39 24.89
CA LEU A 354 -34.51 -2.78 25.35
C LEU A 354 -35.74 -3.23 26.16
N PHE A 355 -36.33 -2.34 26.95
CA PHE A 355 -37.55 -2.60 27.72
C PHE A 355 -38.84 -2.54 26.88
N LEU A 356 -38.83 -1.78 25.77
CA LEU A 356 -39.95 -1.67 24.84
C LEU A 356 -39.91 -2.74 23.74
N LEU A 357 -38.78 -3.40 23.52
CA LEU A 357 -38.72 -4.57 22.65
C LEU A 357 -39.54 -5.71 23.29
N PRO A 358 -40.52 -6.28 22.58
CA PRO A 358 -41.21 -7.46 23.06
C PRO A 358 -40.20 -8.60 23.26
N PRO A 359 -40.40 -9.48 24.26
CA PRO A 359 -39.52 -10.62 24.44
C PRO A 359 -39.46 -11.43 23.13
N PRO A 360 -38.27 -11.94 22.76
CA PRO A 360 -38.15 -12.75 21.56
C PRO A 360 -39.13 -13.92 21.66
N PRO A 361 -39.80 -14.29 20.55
CA PRO A 361 -40.71 -15.43 20.55
C PRO A 361 -39.93 -16.67 21.01
N PRO A 362 -40.56 -17.56 21.80
CA PRO A 362 -39.89 -18.77 22.26
C PRO A 362 -39.38 -19.57 21.07
N SER A 363 -38.10 -19.93 21.10
CA SER A 363 -37.45 -20.72 20.06
C SER A 363 -38.22 -22.03 19.80
N PRO A 364 -38.34 -22.48 18.55
CA PRO A 364 -39.11 -23.66 18.16
C PRO A 364 -38.34 -24.96 18.48
N CYS A 365 -37.95 -25.17 19.75
CA CYS A 365 -37.30 -26.40 20.20
C CYS A 365 -38.01 -27.09 21.39
N LEU A 366 -39.15 -26.57 21.86
CA LEU A 366 -39.90 -27.18 22.98
C LEU A 366 -41.28 -27.77 22.60
N VAL A 367 -41.66 -27.77 21.32
CA VAL A 367 -42.92 -28.40 20.87
C VAL A 367 -42.76 -29.91 20.59
N PHE A 368 -41.54 -30.41 20.39
CA PHE A 368 -41.32 -31.83 20.07
C PHE A 368 -41.38 -32.79 21.28
N MET A 369 -41.29 -32.29 22.52
CA MET A 369 -41.32 -33.14 23.72
C MET A 369 -42.72 -33.39 24.27
N HIS A 370 -43.74 -32.63 23.84
CA HIS A 370 -45.12 -32.86 24.28
C HIS A 370 -45.93 -33.81 23.37
N SER A 371 -45.44 -34.10 22.15
CA SER A 371 -46.12 -35.01 21.21
C SER A 371 -45.72 -36.49 21.33
N LEU A 372 -44.68 -36.82 22.12
CA LEU A 372 -44.24 -38.21 22.35
C LEU A 372 -44.81 -38.86 23.63
N ARG A 373 -45.56 -38.11 24.44
CA ARG A 373 -46.20 -38.65 25.67
C ARG A 373 -47.68 -39.03 25.51
N ALA A 374 -48.26 -38.81 24.33
CA ALA A 374 -49.67 -39.10 24.06
C ALA A 374 -49.92 -40.42 23.29
N ASN A 375 -48.89 -41.26 23.13
CA ASN A 375 -49.00 -42.55 22.40
C ASN A 375 -48.54 -43.77 23.23
N SER A 376 -48.53 -43.65 24.55
CA SER A 376 -48.43 -44.79 25.47
C SER A 376 -49.55 -44.69 26.49
N ASP A 377 -50.74 -45.17 26.11
CA ASP A 377 -51.67 -45.94 26.94
C ASP A 377 -52.88 -46.39 26.11
#